data_AF-A0A2H6BTK2-F1
#
_entry.id   AF-A0A2H6BTK2-F1
#
_cell.length_a   1.000
_cell.length_b   1.000
_cell.length_c   1.000
_cell.angle_alpha   90.00
_cell.angle_beta   90.00
_cell.angle_gamma   90.00
#
_symmetry.space_group_name_H-M   'P 1'
#
loop_
_entity.id
_entity.type
_entity.pdbx_description
1 polymer ?
#
loop_
_entity_poly.entity_id
_entity_poly.type
_entity_poly.pdbx_seq_one_letter_code
_entity_poly.pdbx_strand_id
1 'polypeptide(L)'
;MQEREFRILLVEHKPGWKDDILEGWIEKALSYIEQHDSCYYTLIKVETYEDAHQALSQETPYHLLITDISLGGKRKPSKQNSFKGVMLLSQAKDLNIPAIAVSNLSIKGDKFDEFFVDYEIKGFFDEADYSKELKFIDRIQKIWKTWYSHQSGKKLDEIHLESTKRKPIPLNTPEPNMNFCALLIGVANYRHVTQLTKTTNDAQDLYDALIRNGYSPKNMNILKDGYATKDIILEQLGLLANSTGEGDTAIVFFSGHGMRIVEGSSQVEYLCPVDANLEQIKETCISSEEFTANLRKIKADRLVVFLDSCHSGGVGEPKDANLQIKKGLSEETYYQMANGQGRVIIASCKSNEVSWEFENWENGLFTHYLLEGLKGEAADSDGKVHIMRLCDYISQNVPQQQSTQHPFIKLASENFVIAINPEFSKKPPNQQRTPTPNNTVTKEQLRKQIKDAYTDSEFETLCGDMEVEYQDLLQYRTLDLQRFHLIDICYRHGKYQDLVNKVHNHPYFANQETIKTS
;
A
#
# COMPACT_ATOMS: atom_id res chain seq x y z
N MET A 1 18.18 21.39 -38.55
CA MET A 1 17.44 21.69 -37.30
C MET A 1 18.28 22.70 -36.55
N GLN A 2 17.71 23.82 -36.09
CA GLN A 2 18.45 24.74 -35.23
C GLN A 2 18.74 24.01 -33.91
N GLU A 3 20.01 23.96 -33.51
CA GLU A 3 20.38 23.46 -32.19
C GLU A 3 19.73 24.36 -31.14
N ARG A 4 18.98 23.75 -30.21
CA ARG A 4 18.25 24.46 -29.16
C ARG A 4 19.14 24.51 -27.92
N GLU A 5 19.57 25.71 -27.52
CA GLU A 5 20.35 25.96 -26.31
C GLU A 5 19.45 25.96 -25.07
N PHE A 6 19.77 25.11 -24.09
CA PHE A 6 19.11 25.15 -22.78
C PHE A 6 19.99 25.86 -21.75
N ARG A 7 19.47 26.97 -21.19
CA ARG A 7 20.19 27.77 -20.20
C ARG A 7 19.79 27.41 -18.78
N ILE A 8 20.78 27.03 -17.97
CA ILE A 8 20.59 26.65 -16.57
C ILE A 8 21.31 27.68 -15.70
N LEU A 9 20.57 28.33 -14.79
CA LEU A 9 21.15 29.21 -13.78
C LEU A 9 21.41 28.40 -12.51
N LEU A 10 22.68 28.28 -12.12
CA LEU A 10 23.10 27.63 -10.89
C LEU A 10 23.51 28.70 -9.86
N VAL A 11 22.84 28.71 -8.72
CA VAL A 11 23.07 29.67 -7.63
C VAL A 11 23.55 28.92 -6.38
N GLU A 12 24.82 29.07 -6.05
CA GLU A 12 25.46 28.38 -4.93
C GLU A 12 25.92 29.34 -3.84
N HIS A 13 25.72 28.97 -2.57
CA HIS A 13 26.18 29.76 -1.42
C HIS A 13 27.63 29.43 -1.04
N LYS A 14 28.54 30.41 -0.99
CA LYS A 14 29.87 30.25 -0.35
C LYS A 14 29.84 30.68 1.12
N PRO A 15 30.25 29.82 2.08
CA PRO A 15 31.69 29.66 2.34
C PRO A 15 32.17 28.28 2.86
N GLY A 16 33.19 27.73 2.21
CA GLY A 16 34.23 26.90 2.85
C GLY A 16 33.95 25.40 2.95
N TRP A 17 34.50 24.70 1.95
CA TRP A 17 34.58 23.25 1.71
C TRP A 17 33.43 22.63 0.89
N LYS A 18 33.77 22.24 -0.35
CA LYS A 18 33.01 21.50 -1.40
C LYS A 18 32.46 22.34 -2.58
N ASP A 19 33.13 23.43 -2.94
CA ASP A 19 32.63 24.45 -3.89
C ASP A 19 32.52 24.01 -5.37
N ASP A 20 33.05 22.84 -5.77
CA ASP A 20 33.06 22.38 -7.17
C ASP A 20 32.30 21.05 -7.39
N ILE A 21 31.72 20.50 -6.32
CA ILE A 21 31.18 19.14 -6.37
C ILE A 21 29.80 19.12 -7.03
N LEU A 22 28.94 20.09 -6.70
CA LEU A 22 27.57 20.15 -7.19
C LEU A 22 27.52 20.48 -8.68
N GLU A 23 28.19 21.57 -9.08
CA GLU A 23 28.46 21.92 -10.49
C GLU A 23 29.02 20.72 -11.27
N GLY A 24 30.09 20.09 -10.78
CA GLY A 24 30.71 18.94 -11.44
C GLY A 24 29.78 17.73 -11.57
N TRP A 25 28.85 17.50 -10.65
CA TRP A 25 27.86 16.43 -10.82
C TRP A 25 26.70 16.80 -11.75
N ILE A 26 26.31 18.07 -11.79
CA ILE A 26 25.32 18.56 -12.77
C ILE A 26 25.90 18.38 -14.18
N GLU A 27 27.15 18.78 -14.40
CA GLU A 27 27.84 18.58 -15.67
C GLU A 27 27.93 17.08 -16.04
N LYS A 28 28.29 16.21 -15.10
CA LYS A 28 28.27 14.75 -15.32
C LYS A 28 26.88 14.20 -15.64
N ALA A 29 25.84 14.71 -14.97
CA ALA A 29 24.47 14.31 -15.24
C ALA A 29 24.04 14.69 -16.65
N LEU A 30 24.35 15.92 -17.07
CA LEU A 30 23.89 16.48 -18.35
C LEU A 30 24.75 16.03 -19.54
N SER A 31 26.05 15.82 -19.37
CA SER A 31 26.94 15.32 -20.43
C SER A 31 26.54 13.94 -20.97
N TYR A 32 25.92 13.07 -20.16
CA TYR A 32 25.35 11.80 -20.63
C TYR A 32 24.16 12.01 -21.57
N ILE A 33 23.43 13.12 -21.40
CA ILE A 33 22.22 13.44 -22.16
C ILE A 33 22.59 14.09 -23.50
N GLU A 34 23.62 14.94 -23.51
CA GLU A 34 24.19 15.53 -24.75
C GLU A 34 24.69 14.46 -25.74
N GLN A 35 25.11 13.29 -25.26
CA GLN A 35 25.55 12.18 -26.13
C GLN A 35 24.39 11.50 -26.88
N HIS A 36 23.13 11.74 -26.49
CA HIS A 36 21.96 10.98 -26.97
C HIS A 36 20.86 11.84 -27.60
N ASP A 37 20.92 13.18 -27.50
CA ASP A 37 19.96 14.12 -28.11
C ASP A 37 20.69 15.34 -28.72
N SER A 38 20.17 15.91 -29.82
CA SER A 38 20.76 17.07 -30.53
C SER A 38 20.59 18.42 -29.80
N CYS A 39 20.78 18.44 -28.48
CA CYS A 39 20.68 19.63 -27.64
C CYS A 39 21.96 19.83 -26.84
N TYR A 40 22.39 21.09 -26.73
CA TYR A 40 23.48 21.49 -25.84
C TYR A 40 22.92 22.39 -24.75
N TYR A 41 23.54 22.32 -23.57
CA TYR A 41 23.18 23.20 -22.45
C TYR A 41 24.29 24.22 -22.17
N THR A 42 23.89 25.34 -21.58
CA THR A 42 24.80 26.35 -21.04
C THR A 42 24.50 26.48 -19.55
N LEU A 43 25.46 26.05 -18.72
CA LEU A 43 25.39 26.20 -17.27
C LEU A 43 26.04 27.53 -16.88
N ILE A 44 25.26 28.41 -16.24
CA ILE A 44 25.71 29.73 -15.79
C ILE A 44 25.70 29.71 -14.26
N LYS A 45 26.89 29.76 -13.66
CA LYS A 45 27.04 29.78 -12.21
C LYS A 45 27.14 31.23 -11.69
N VAL A 46 26.36 31.51 -10.64
CA VAL A 46 26.42 32.76 -9.88
C VAL A 46 26.48 32.44 -8.38
N GLU A 47 27.20 33.27 -7.63
CA GLU A 47 27.51 32.98 -6.22
C GLU A 47 26.73 33.86 -5.23
N THR A 48 26.05 34.89 -5.73
CA THR A 48 25.31 35.85 -4.91
C THR A 48 23.84 35.90 -5.32
N TYR A 49 23.00 36.26 -4.35
CA TYR A 49 21.59 36.48 -4.61
C TYR A 49 21.36 37.64 -5.58
N GLU A 50 22.13 38.72 -5.41
CA GLU A 50 22.00 39.93 -6.23
C GLU A 50 22.30 39.62 -7.71
N ASP A 51 23.35 38.85 -7.98
CA ASP A 51 23.69 38.40 -9.35
C ASP A 51 22.62 37.47 -9.92
N ALA A 52 22.10 36.53 -9.11
CA ALA A 52 21.03 35.63 -9.52
C ALA A 52 19.72 36.36 -9.82
N HIS A 53 19.33 37.29 -8.95
CA HIS A 53 18.14 38.10 -9.10
C HIS A 53 18.23 38.99 -10.34
N GLN A 54 19.40 39.59 -10.58
CA GLN A 54 19.64 40.36 -11.80
C GLN A 54 19.59 39.46 -13.04
N ALA A 55 20.22 38.28 -13.01
CA ALA A 55 20.20 37.34 -14.12
C ALA A 55 18.78 36.91 -14.49
N LEU A 56 17.94 36.54 -13.51
CA LEU A 56 16.54 36.17 -13.73
C LEU A 56 15.67 37.34 -14.24
N SER A 57 16.12 38.58 -14.02
CA SER A 57 15.40 39.79 -14.45
C SER A 57 15.84 40.29 -15.83
N GLN A 58 16.83 39.66 -16.47
CA GLN A 58 17.27 40.02 -17.83
C GLN A 58 16.33 39.43 -18.89
N GLU A 59 16.28 40.06 -20.06
CA GLU A 59 15.43 39.60 -21.19
C GLU A 59 15.79 38.20 -21.71
N THR A 60 16.97 37.69 -21.36
CA THR A 60 17.38 36.37 -21.85
C THR A 60 16.82 35.26 -20.99
N PRO A 61 15.97 34.36 -21.53
CA PRO A 61 15.25 33.40 -20.70
C PRO A 61 16.15 32.27 -20.21
N TYR A 62 16.11 32.04 -18.90
CA TYR A 62 16.59 30.80 -18.31
C TYR A 62 15.51 29.75 -18.41
N HIS A 63 15.95 28.51 -18.61
CA HIS A 63 15.05 27.38 -18.71
C HIS A 63 14.95 26.67 -17.36
N LEU A 64 16.02 26.63 -16.56
CA LEU A 64 16.04 25.98 -15.25
C LEU A 64 16.79 26.85 -14.24
N LEU A 65 16.23 26.98 -13.05
CA LEU A 65 16.94 27.48 -11.87
C LEU A 65 17.38 26.32 -10.98
N ILE A 66 18.62 26.34 -10.50
CA ILE A 66 19.08 25.47 -9.41
C ILE A 66 19.61 26.40 -8.32
N THR A 67 19.01 26.43 -7.13
CA THR A 67 19.38 27.41 -6.10
C THR A 67 19.47 26.82 -4.70
N ASP A 68 20.51 27.22 -3.96
CA ASP A 68 20.65 26.89 -2.54
C ASP A 68 19.66 27.67 -1.70
N ILE A 69 18.68 26.99 -1.12
CA ILE A 69 17.67 27.64 -0.28
C ILE A 69 18.25 28.14 1.05
N SER A 70 19.46 27.73 1.42
CA SER A 70 20.18 28.26 2.59
C SER A 70 20.96 29.54 2.29
N LEU A 71 20.91 30.06 1.05
CA LEU A 71 21.68 31.22 0.60
C LEU A 71 21.53 32.43 1.54
N GLY A 72 22.68 32.87 2.07
CA GLY A 72 22.79 34.02 2.98
C GLY A 72 22.48 33.73 4.46
N GLY A 73 22.19 32.48 4.83
CA GLY A 73 21.90 32.06 6.20
C GLY A 73 23.12 31.55 6.98
N LYS A 74 23.36 32.03 8.21
CA LYS A 74 24.36 31.41 9.12
C LYS A 74 23.76 30.17 9.78
N ARG A 75 24.28 28.96 9.45
CA ARG A 75 24.27 27.62 10.13
C ARG A 75 23.10 27.14 11.02
N LYS A 76 22.12 27.95 11.43
CA LYS A 76 20.90 27.56 12.15
C LYS A 76 19.72 28.45 11.75
N PRO A 77 18.61 27.89 11.23
CA PRO A 77 17.39 28.65 10.95
C PRO A 77 16.74 29.14 12.27
N SER A 78 16.68 30.45 12.50
CA SER A 78 15.71 31.02 13.44
C SER A 78 14.41 31.33 12.67
N LYS A 79 13.27 31.28 13.37
CA LYS A 79 11.89 31.31 12.84
C LYS A 79 11.50 32.57 12.02
N GLN A 80 12.40 33.50 11.72
CA GLN A 80 12.04 34.83 11.20
C GLN A 80 12.84 35.35 10.00
N ASN A 81 13.76 34.58 9.41
CA ASN A 81 14.52 35.08 8.25
C ASN A 81 14.05 34.43 6.95
N SER A 82 13.55 35.27 6.02
CA SER A 82 13.35 34.93 4.61
C SER A 82 14.71 34.61 3.99
N PHE A 83 14.97 33.33 3.70
CA PHE A 83 16.19 32.94 3.02
C PHE A 83 16.22 33.52 1.60
N LYS A 84 17.36 34.06 1.17
CA LYS A 84 17.49 34.66 -0.17
C LYS A 84 17.25 33.64 -1.29
N GLY A 85 17.60 32.37 -1.06
CA GLY A 85 17.30 31.29 -2.01
C GLY A 85 15.80 31.01 -2.17
N VAL A 86 15.01 31.15 -1.10
CA VAL A 86 13.54 31.01 -1.15
C VAL A 86 12.92 32.15 -1.97
N MET A 87 13.48 33.36 -1.89
CA MET A 87 13.05 34.46 -2.74
C MET A 87 13.33 34.21 -4.23
N LEU A 88 14.47 33.57 -4.56
CA LEU A 88 14.77 33.17 -5.94
C LEU A 88 13.81 32.09 -6.45
N LEU A 89 13.40 31.15 -5.59
CA LEU A 89 12.36 30.15 -5.95
C LEU A 89 11.03 30.83 -6.26
N SER A 90 10.61 31.80 -5.44
CA SER A 90 9.40 32.60 -5.69
C SER A 90 9.49 33.33 -7.02
N GLN A 91 10.62 33.98 -7.30
CA GLN A 91 10.82 34.71 -8.55
C GLN A 91 10.84 33.79 -9.77
N ALA A 92 11.46 32.61 -9.67
CA ALA A 92 11.45 31.63 -10.73
C ALA A 92 10.03 31.14 -11.02
N LYS A 93 9.23 30.89 -9.98
CA LYS A 93 7.81 30.54 -10.13
C LYS A 93 7.03 31.64 -10.85
N ASP A 94 7.20 32.91 -10.47
CA ASP A 94 6.53 34.05 -11.12
C ASP A 94 6.91 34.18 -12.61
N LEU A 95 8.15 33.83 -12.94
CA LEU A 95 8.66 33.80 -14.31
C LEU A 95 8.36 32.49 -15.05
N ASN A 96 7.66 31.55 -14.40
CA ASN A 96 7.38 30.19 -14.88
C ASN A 96 8.64 29.41 -15.29
N ILE A 97 9.75 29.68 -14.59
CA ILE A 97 11.02 28.98 -14.70
C ILE A 97 11.01 27.85 -13.67
N PRO A 98 11.06 26.57 -14.11
CA PRO A 98 11.16 25.46 -13.16
C PRO A 98 12.43 25.58 -12.32
N ALA A 99 12.34 25.13 -11.07
CA ALA A 99 13.45 25.22 -10.13
C ALA A 99 13.77 23.88 -9.47
N ILE A 100 15.05 23.66 -9.19
CA ILE A 100 15.56 22.63 -8.28
C ILE A 100 16.13 23.33 -7.05
N ALA A 101 15.68 22.90 -5.88
CA ALA A 101 16.19 23.42 -4.62
C ALA A 101 17.34 22.56 -4.11
N VAL A 102 18.38 23.20 -3.62
CA VAL A 102 19.52 22.55 -2.99
C VAL A 102 19.68 23.09 -1.57
N SER A 103 20.17 22.30 -0.61
CA SER A 103 20.37 22.76 0.76
C SER A 103 21.57 22.10 1.42
N ASN A 104 22.44 22.91 2.00
CA ASN A 104 23.49 22.44 2.91
C ASN A 104 22.97 22.11 4.32
N LEU A 105 21.68 22.27 4.58
CA LEU A 105 21.04 21.93 5.85
C LEU A 105 20.11 20.73 5.67
N SER A 106 20.12 19.83 6.65
CA SER A 106 19.09 18.79 6.73
C SER A 106 17.79 19.42 7.21
N ILE A 107 16.78 19.46 6.34
CA ILE A 107 15.45 19.99 6.62
C ILE A 107 14.54 18.86 7.09
N LYS A 108 13.79 19.09 8.17
CA LYS A 108 12.84 18.10 8.72
C LYS A 108 11.55 18.08 7.89
N GLY A 109 10.93 16.91 7.75
CA GLY A 109 9.79 16.63 6.86
C GLY A 109 8.66 17.66 6.88
N ASP A 110 8.18 18.07 8.06
CA ASP A 110 7.04 19.01 8.14
C ASP A 110 7.33 20.39 7.54
N LYS A 111 8.61 20.79 7.48
CA LYS A 111 9.03 22.04 6.83
C LYS A 111 9.31 21.86 5.34
N PHE A 112 9.53 20.64 4.90
CA PHE A 112 9.85 20.30 3.52
C PHE A 112 8.62 20.42 2.62
N ASP A 113 7.47 19.93 3.11
CA ASP A 113 6.20 19.98 2.38
C ASP A 113 5.73 21.44 2.14
N GLU A 114 6.01 22.33 3.10
CA GLU A 114 5.74 23.78 3.00
C GLU A 114 6.53 24.42 1.84
N PHE A 115 7.80 24.05 1.62
CA PHE A 115 8.59 24.56 0.49
C PHE A 115 8.24 23.92 -0.86
N PHE A 116 7.85 22.64 -0.86
CA PHE A 116 7.57 21.92 -2.10
C PHE A 116 6.26 22.39 -2.76
N VAL A 117 5.23 22.61 -1.94
CA VAL A 117 3.90 23.04 -2.39
C VAL A 117 3.88 24.52 -2.80
N ASP A 118 4.55 25.39 -2.06
CA ASP A 118 4.46 26.83 -2.30
C ASP A 118 5.24 27.29 -3.54
N TYR A 119 6.31 26.59 -3.92
CA TYR A 119 7.25 27.03 -4.96
C TYR A 119 7.34 26.10 -6.19
N GLU A 120 6.57 25.00 -6.23
CA GLU A 120 6.44 24.09 -7.39
C GLU A 120 7.78 23.52 -7.92
N ILE A 121 8.73 23.31 -7.02
CA ILE A 121 10.07 22.80 -7.35
C ILE A 121 10.01 21.40 -7.97
N LYS A 122 10.95 21.11 -8.87
CA LYS A 122 11.06 19.83 -9.59
C LYS A 122 11.93 18.79 -8.86
N GLY A 123 12.63 19.23 -7.82
CA GLY A 123 13.45 18.38 -6.96
C GLY A 123 14.10 19.20 -5.86
N PHE A 124 14.47 18.52 -4.79
CA PHE A 124 15.16 18.99 -3.62
C PHE A 124 16.34 18.07 -3.23
N PHE A 125 17.49 18.65 -2.97
CA PHE A 125 18.65 17.85 -2.56
C PHE A 125 19.25 18.45 -1.30
N ASP A 126 19.45 17.61 -0.28
CA ASP A 126 20.16 18.02 0.93
C ASP A 126 21.65 17.62 0.89
N GLU A 127 22.40 17.98 1.93
CA GLU A 127 23.82 17.65 2.00
C GLU A 127 24.10 16.13 1.94
N ALA A 128 23.16 15.31 2.42
CA ALA A 128 23.30 13.86 2.44
C ALA A 128 23.12 13.25 1.04
N ASP A 129 22.36 13.92 0.17
CA ASP A 129 22.22 13.57 -1.24
C ASP A 129 23.47 13.88 -2.05
N TYR A 130 24.14 15.00 -1.75
CA TYR A 130 25.45 15.29 -2.36
C TYR A 130 26.42 14.16 -2.11
N SER A 131 26.63 13.75 -0.85
CA SER A 131 27.62 12.71 -0.52
C SER A 131 27.51 11.37 -1.28
N LYS A 132 26.44 11.15 -2.07
CA LYS A 132 26.18 9.97 -2.90
C LYS A 132 26.06 10.32 -4.39
N GLU A 133 27.17 10.76 -4.99
CA GLU A 133 27.35 11.13 -6.41
C GLU A 133 26.42 10.41 -7.41
N LEU A 134 26.44 9.07 -7.46
CA LEU A 134 25.65 8.30 -8.43
C LEU A 134 24.13 8.49 -8.28
N LYS A 135 23.63 8.67 -7.04
CA LYS A 135 22.20 8.89 -6.81
C LYS A 135 21.77 10.30 -7.18
N PHE A 136 22.64 11.28 -6.96
CA PHE A 136 22.39 12.66 -7.35
C PHE A 136 22.34 12.77 -8.88
N ILE A 137 23.32 12.19 -9.57
CA ILE A 137 23.41 12.17 -11.04
C ILE A 137 22.17 11.52 -11.68
N ASP A 138 21.78 10.31 -11.23
CA ASP A 138 20.61 9.60 -11.75
C ASP A 138 19.33 10.43 -11.57
N ARG A 139 19.21 11.12 -10.43
CA ARG A 139 18.05 11.96 -10.12
C ARG A 139 17.96 13.18 -11.05
N ILE A 140 19.06 13.91 -11.22
CA ILE A 140 19.11 15.05 -12.15
C ILE A 140 18.83 14.59 -13.59
N GLN A 141 19.36 13.45 -14.02
CA GLN A 141 19.08 12.89 -15.34
C GLN A 141 17.60 12.57 -15.54
N LYS A 142 16.96 11.99 -14.53
CA LYS A 142 15.52 11.70 -14.53
C LYS A 142 14.71 13.00 -14.69
N ILE A 143 14.97 14.02 -13.85
CA ILE A 143 14.29 15.32 -13.91
C ILE A 143 14.47 15.96 -15.29
N TRP A 144 15.70 15.96 -15.81
CA TRP A 144 16.01 16.53 -17.12
C TRP A 144 15.30 15.81 -18.26
N LYS A 145 15.36 14.48 -18.32
CA LYS A 145 14.70 13.69 -19.37
C LYS A 145 13.20 13.92 -19.40
N THR A 146 12.56 13.97 -18.22
CA THR A 146 11.14 14.28 -18.08
C THR A 146 10.81 15.66 -18.59
N TRP A 147 11.59 16.66 -18.19
CA TRP A 147 11.26 18.02 -18.54
C TRP A 147 11.60 18.34 -20.01
N TYR A 148 12.70 17.82 -20.54
CA TYR A 148 13.07 17.93 -21.95
C TYR A 148 12.07 17.22 -22.89
N SER A 149 11.55 16.05 -22.51
CA SER A 149 10.51 15.36 -23.30
C SER A 149 9.21 16.17 -23.38
N HIS A 150 8.79 16.78 -22.26
CA HIS A 150 7.69 17.74 -22.25
C HIS A 150 7.93 18.95 -23.18
N GLN A 151 9.13 19.52 -23.19
CA GLN A 151 9.47 20.70 -24.02
C GLN A 151 9.72 20.39 -25.50
N SER A 152 9.98 19.13 -25.85
CA SER A 152 10.16 18.64 -27.22
C SER A 152 8.91 18.00 -27.83
N GLY A 153 7.80 17.93 -27.07
CA GLY A 153 6.53 17.34 -27.52
C GLY A 153 6.54 15.82 -27.61
N LYS A 154 7.54 15.15 -27.04
CA LYS A 154 7.61 13.69 -26.94
C LYS A 154 6.80 13.23 -25.70
N LYS A 155 5.93 12.22 -25.87
CA LYS A 155 5.15 11.63 -24.77
C LYS A 155 6.09 10.98 -23.73
N LEU A 156 5.70 11.12 -22.45
CA LEU A 156 6.50 10.75 -21.29
C LEU A 156 6.16 9.38 -20.71
N ASP A 157 7.18 8.70 -20.20
CA ASP A 157 7.08 7.78 -19.07
C ASP A 157 7.46 8.55 -17.78
N GLU A 158 6.60 8.51 -16.77
CA GLU A 158 6.60 9.41 -15.61
C GLU A 158 7.69 9.13 -14.57
N ILE A 159 8.16 10.21 -13.92
CA ILE A 159 9.28 10.20 -13.00
C ILE A 159 8.89 11.00 -11.75
N HIS A 160 8.63 10.29 -10.65
CA HIS A 160 8.76 10.81 -9.29
C HIS A 160 10.17 10.51 -8.77
N LEU A 161 10.80 11.47 -8.11
CA LEU A 161 12.04 11.32 -7.38
C LEU A 161 11.87 11.88 -5.98
N GLU A 162 12.59 11.26 -5.03
CA GLU A 162 13.06 11.68 -3.69
C GLU A 162 12.60 10.70 -2.61
N SER A 163 13.37 10.38 -1.56
CA SER A 163 14.81 10.43 -1.27
C SER A 163 15.08 9.26 -0.30
N THR A 164 16.17 8.51 -0.51
CA THR A 164 16.40 7.24 0.21
C THR A 164 17.60 7.32 1.16
N LYS A 165 17.35 7.00 2.44
CA LYS A 165 18.24 6.10 3.19
C LYS A 165 17.48 5.16 4.13
N ARG A 166 17.27 3.91 3.71
CA ARG A 166 17.53 2.73 4.57
C ARG A 166 18.26 1.66 3.75
N LYS A 167 19.13 0.91 4.43
CA LYS A 167 20.12 -0.01 3.85
C LYS A 167 19.44 -1.12 3.03
N PRO A 168 20.04 -1.56 1.91
CA PRO A 168 19.53 -2.69 1.14
C PRO A 168 19.73 -3.98 1.95
N ILE A 169 18.62 -4.69 2.18
CA ILE A 169 18.64 -6.12 2.48
C ILE A 169 18.87 -6.80 1.12
N PRO A 170 19.81 -7.73 0.98
CA PRO A 170 20.01 -8.43 -0.28
C PRO A 170 18.73 -9.16 -0.66
N LEU A 171 18.15 -8.82 -1.81
CA LEU A 171 17.13 -9.64 -2.46
C LEU A 171 17.79 -10.97 -2.84
N ASN A 172 17.47 -12.03 -2.11
CA ASN A 172 17.41 -13.33 -2.74
C ASN A 172 16.16 -13.32 -3.62
N THR A 173 16.38 -13.49 -4.92
CA THR A 173 15.39 -13.51 -5.99
C THR A 173 14.15 -14.35 -5.63
N PRO A 174 12.94 -13.79 -5.68
CA PRO A 174 11.74 -14.61 -5.81
C PRO A 174 11.82 -15.38 -7.15
N GLU A 175 11.21 -16.56 -7.17
CA GLU A 175 10.97 -17.36 -8.37
C GLU A 175 10.55 -16.48 -9.58
N PRO A 176 10.95 -16.81 -10.82
CA PRO A 176 11.11 -15.84 -11.92
C PRO A 176 9.83 -15.23 -12.52
N ASN A 177 8.65 -15.35 -11.90
CA ASN A 177 7.38 -15.06 -12.58
C ASN A 177 6.21 -14.54 -11.73
N MET A 178 6.43 -13.96 -10.54
CA MET A 178 5.36 -13.35 -9.75
C MET A 178 5.57 -11.84 -9.58
N ASN A 179 4.74 -11.00 -10.21
CA ASN A 179 4.68 -9.57 -9.88
C ASN A 179 3.63 -9.31 -8.82
N PHE A 180 4.01 -8.49 -7.84
CA PHE A 180 3.13 -7.98 -6.80
C PHE A 180 2.75 -6.53 -7.12
N CYS A 181 1.45 -6.26 -7.23
CA CYS A 181 0.89 -4.93 -7.51
C CYS A 181 -0.08 -4.53 -6.41
N ALA A 182 -0.22 -3.23 -6.13
CA ALA A 182 -1.17 -2.76 -5.12
C ALA A 182 -1.77 -1.39 -5.44
N LEU A 183 -3.04 -1.21 -5.09
CA LEU A 183 -3.70 0.08 -4.95
C LEU A 183 -4.18 0.23 -3.50
N LEU A 184 -3.66 1.23 -2.80
CA LEU A 184 -3.95 1.47 -1.39
C LEU A 184 -4.66 2.82 -1.22
N ILE A 185 -5.84 2.81 -0.63
CA ILE A 185 -6.71 3.99 -0.54
C ILE A 185 -7.03 4.25 0.93
N GLY A 186 -6.67 5.42 1.43
CA GLY A 186 -6.99 5.87 2.79
C GLY A 186 -7.69 7.22 2.76
N VAL A 187 -8.88 7.32 3.34
CA VAL A 187 -9.68 8.55 3.32
C VAL A 187 -10.08 8.94 4.73
N ALA A 188 -9.49 10.03 5.23
CA ALA A 188 -9.72 10.55 6.58
C ALA A 188 -10.41 11.92 6.53
N ASN A 189 -9.90 12.81 5.69
CA ASN A 189 -10.26 14.23 5.65
C ASN A 189 -11.40 14.50 4.66
N TYR A 190 -12.56 13.92 4.92
CA TYR A 190 -13.78 14.12 4.13
C TYR A 190 -14.22 15.59 4.06
N ARG A 191 -14.69 16.01 2.88
CA ARG A 191 -15.13 17.39 2.62
C ARG A 191 -16.54 17.67 3.12
N HIS A 192 -17.44 16.69 3.02
CA HIS A 192 -18.88 16.87 3.28
C HIS A 192 -19.47 15.87 4.27
N VAL A 193 -18.72 14.83 4.67
CA VAL A 193 -19.13 13.82 5.64
C VAL A 193 -18.17 13.80 6.83
N THR A 194 -18.52 13.07 7.89
CA THR A 194 -17.72 13.02 9.12
C THR A 194 -16.30 12.52 8.85
N GLN A 195 -15.32 13.21 9.41
CA GLN A 195 -13.91 12.86 9.28
C GLN A 195 -13.55 11.63 10.11
N LEU A 196 -12.52 10.90 9.64
CA LEU A 196 -11.88 9.79 10.36
C LEU A 196 -10.45 10.19 10.73
N THR A 197 -9.80 9.43 11.61
CA THR A 197 -8.47 9.84 12.13
C THR A 197 -7.33 8.87 11.81
N LYS A 198 -7.63 7.61 11.45
CA LYS A 198 -6.61 6.55 11.30
C LYS A 198 -6.46 6.00 9.88
N THR A 199 -7.41 6.26 9.00
CA THR A 199 -7.50 5.60 7.68
C THR A 199 -6.36 5.94 6.71
N THR A 200 -5.80 7.16 6.79
CA THR A 200 -4.61 7.53 6.01
C THR A 200 -3.32 6.92 6.55
N ASN A 201 -3.23 6.71 7.87
CA ASN A 201 -2.15 5.93 8.49
C ASN A 201 -2.25 4.46 8.09
N ASP A 202 -3.46 3.88 8.12
CA ASP A 202 -3.70 2.51 7.68
C ASP A 202 -3.14 2.23 6.28
N ALA A 203 -3.46 3.11 5.32
CA ALA A 203 -2.96 2.99 3.95
C ALA A 203 -1.43 3.17 3.85
N GLN A 204 -0.87 4.13 4.60
CA GLN A 204 0.58 4.42 4.59
C GLN A 204 1.39 3.28 5.23
N ASP A 205 0.96 2.77 6.38
CA ASP A 205 1.66 1.70 7.08
C ASP A 205 1.58 0.39 6.32
N LEU A 206 0.47 0.15 5.61
CA LEU A 206 0.34 -1.00 4.71
C LEU A 206 1.26 -0.85 3.50
N TYR A 207 1.39 0.34 2.92
CA TYR A 207 2.36 0.62 1.86
C TYR A 207 3.79 0.27 2.31
N ASP A 208 4.19 0.77 3.47
CA ASP A 208 5.52 0.53 4.04
C ASP A 208 5.73 -0.95 4.41
N ALA A 209 4.68 -1.65 4.86
CA ALA A 209 4.72 -3.08 5.12
C ALA A 209 4.89 -3.89 3.82
N LEU A 210 4.15 -3.55 2.75
CA LEU A 210 4.22 -4.27 1.48
C LEU A 210 5.58 -4.11 0.79
N ILE A 211 6.20 -2.93 0.83
CA ILE A 211 7.57 -2.72 0.32
C ILE A 211 8.57 -3.63 1.03
N ARG A 212 8.48 -3.73 2.36
CA ARG A 212 9.32 -4.65 3.15
C ARG A 212 9.08 -6.12 2.82
N ASN A 213 7.91 -6.42 2.26
CA ASN A 213 7.45 -7.76 1.92
C ASN A 213 7.54 -8.08 0.42
N GLY A 214 8.45 -7.41 -0.29
CA GLY A 214 8.81 -7.76 -1.68
C GLY A 214 7.99 -7.06 -2.76
N TYR A 215 7.11 -6.13 -2.40
CA TYR A 215 6.42 -5.30 -3.39
C TYR A 215 7.35 -4.20 -3.91
N SER A 216 7.34 -4.00 -5.23
CA SER A 216 8.05 -2.89 -5.86
C SER A 216 7.22 -1.61 -5.74
N PRO A 217 7.78 -0.49 -5.24
CA PRO A 217 7.09 0.81 -5.22
C PRO A 217 6.57 1.25 -6.60
N LYS A 218 7.20 0.78 -7.69
CA LYS A 218 6.78 1.11 -9.07
C LYS A 218 5.45 0.45 -9.48
N ASN A 219 5.06 -0.61 -8.79
CA ASN A 219 3.84 -1.38 -9.07
C ASN A 219 2.75 -1.08 -8.02
N MET A 220 2.96 -0.04 -7.21
CA MET A 220 2.09 0.32 -6.10
C MET A 220 1.69 1.77 -6.20
N ASN A 221 0.39 2.05 -6.09
CA ASN A 221 -0.13 3.39 -5.96
C ASN A 221 -0.83 3.55 -4.62
N ILE A 222 -0.63 4.72 -3.98
CA ILE A 222 -1.28 5.09 -2.73
C ILE A 222 -2.05 6.40 -2.92
N LEU A 223 -3.33 6.39 -2.57
CA LEU A 223 -4.21 7.55 -2.61
C LEU A 223 -4.61 7.91 -1.19
N LYS A 224 -4.29 9.15 -0.77
CA LYS A 224 -4.69 9.70 0.52
C LYS A 224 -5.47 10.98 0.34
N ASP A 225 -6.58 11.11 1.07
CA ASP A 225 -7.41 12.32 1.16
C ASP A 225 -7.63 13.02 -0.18
N GLY A 226 -7.05 14.21 -0.40
CA GLY A 226 -7.27 15.04 -1.59
C GLY A 226 -7.01 14.33 -2.93
N TYR A 227 -6.22 13.25 -2.91
CA TYR A 227 -5.92 12.41 -4.07
C TYR A 227 -6.83 11.17 -4.18
N ALA A 228 -7.70 10.92 -3.20
CA ALA A 228 -8.65 9.81 -3.15
C ALA A 228 -10.08 10.29 -3.49
N THR A 229 -10.23 11.03 -4.60
CA THR A 229 -11.55 11.37 -5.16
C THR A 229 -12.15 10.18 -5.91
N LYS A 230 -13.47 10.20 -6.16
CA LYS A 230 -14.13 9.16 -6.97
C LYS A 230 -13.39 8.90 -8.28
N ASP A 231 -13.15 9.95 -9.05
CA ASP A 231 -12.57 9.86 -10.39
C ASP A 231 -11.15 9.26 -10.36
N ILE A 232 -10.30 9.72 -9.43
CA ILE A 232 -8.92 9.22 -9.32
C ILE A 232 -8.93 7.76 -8.86
N ILE A 233 -9.79 7.36 -7.91
CA ILE A 233 -9.88 5.96 -7.47
C ILE A 233 -10.27 5.04 -8.64
N LEU A 234 -11.27 5.44 -9.44
CA LEU A 234 -11.72 4.64 -10.59
C LEU A 234 -10.66 4.59 -11.69
N GLU A 235 -9.96 5.69 -11.95
CA GLU A 235 -8.83 5.74 -12.87
C GLU A 235 -7.71 4.78 -12.43
N GLN A 236 -7.34 4.82 -11.15
CA GLN A 236 -6.27 3.98 -10.59
C GLN A 236 -6.63 2.49 -10.56
N LEU A 237 -7.91 2.14 -10.36
CA LEU A 237 -8.39 0.77 -10.56
C LEU A 237 -8.23 0.34 -12.03
N GLY A 238 -8.48 1.24 -12.97
CA GLY A 238 -8.24 1.01 -14.40
C GLY A 238 -6.77 0.81 -14.74
N LEU A 239 -5.88 1.63 -14.17
CA LEU A 239 -4.43 1.49 -14.33
C LEU A 239 -3.92 0.18 -13.72
N LEU A 240 -4.40 -0.19 -12.53
CA LEU A 240 -4.07 -1.48 -11.90
C LEU A 240 -4.50 -2.65 -12.81
N ALA A 241 -5.70 -2.58 -13.38
CA ALA A 241 -6.19 -3.59 -14.32
C ALA A 241 -5.36 -3.69 -15.61
N ASN A 242 -4.80 -2.57 -16.09
CA ASN A 242 -3.94 -2.54 -17.27
C ASN A 242 -2.50 -2.98 -16.99
N SER A 243 -2.02 -2.81 -15.76
CA SER A 243 -0.66 -3.13 -15.33
C SER A 243 -0.47 -4.58 -14.84
N THR A 244 -1.56 -5.34 -14.71
CA THR A 244 -1.54 -6.73 -14.23
C THR A 244 -1.82 -7.72 -15.35
N GLY A 245 -1.26 -8.92 -15.25
CA GLY A 245 -1.47 -10.05 -16.16
C GLY A 245 -1.54 -11.40 -15.43
N GLU A 246 -1.53 -12.48 -16.21
CA GLU A 246 -1.52 -13.86 -15.70
C GLU A 246 -0.29 -14.10 -14.80
N GLY A 247 -0.47 -14.84 -13.70
CA GLY A 247 0.54 -15.10 -12.68
C GLY A 247 0.70 -14.01 -11.61
N ASP A 248 0.22 -12.79 -11.85
CA ASP A 248 0.38 -11.67 -10.92
C ASP A 248 -0.52 -11.77 -9.69
N THR A 249 -0.12 -11.07 -8.63
CA THR A 249 -0.92 -10.88 -7.42
C THR A 249 -1.20 -9.39 -7.21
N ALA A 250 -2.47 -9.01 -7.19
CA ALA A 250 -2.93 -7.65 -6.98
C ALA A 250 -3.58 -7.50 -5.59
N ILE A 251 -3.26 -6.41 -4.91
CA ILE A 251 -3.94 -5.95 -3.69
C ILE A 251 -4.75 -4.70 -4.00
N VAL A 252 -6.00 -4.65 -3.53
CA VAL A 252 -6.77 -3.41 -3.40
C VAL A 252 -7.10 -3.23 -1.92
N PHE A 253 -6.64 -2.15 -1.31
CA PHE A 253 -6.94 -1.80 0.07
C PHE A 253 -7.75 -0.52 0.09
N PHE A 254 -8.84 -0.51 0.85
CA PHE A 254 -9.63 0.70 1.11
C PHE A 254 -9.90 0.83 2.61
N SER A 255 -9.48 1.94 3.20
CA SER A 255 -9.81 2.35 4.58
C SER A 255 -10.54 3.70 4.54
N GLY A 256 -11.77 3.74 5.06
CA GLY A 256 -12.67 4.89 4.92
C GLY A 256 -14.14 4.56 5.20
N HIS A 257 -15.04 5.50 4.95
CA HIS A 257 -16.48 5.29 5.10
C HIS A 257 -17.06 4.35 4.05
N GLY A 258 -17.93 3.45 4.51
CA GLY A 258 -18.85 2.67 3.69
C GLY A 258 -20.29 2.93 4.14
N MET A 259 -21.19 3.13 3.18
CA MET A 259 -22.60 3.39 3.44
C MET A 259 -23.52 2.50 2.63
N ARG A 260 -24.73 2.33 3.13
CA ARG A 260 -25.81 1.61 2.47
C ARG A 260 -27.07 2.46 2.47
N ILE A 261 -27.53 2.80 1.28
CA ILE A 261 -28.77 3.53 1.08
C ILE A 261 -29.90 2.52 0.89
N VAL A 262 -30.96 2.66 1.68
CA VAL A 262 -32.18 1.88 1.56
C VAL A 262 -33.32 2.82 1.15
N GLU A 263 -33.91 2.54 -0.02
CA GLU A 263 -35.04 3.27 -0.58
C GLU A 263 -36.14 2.26 -0.99
N GLY A 264 -37.18 2.15 -0.17
CA GLY A 264 -38.22 1.13 -0.37
C GLY A 264 -37.66 -0.29 -0.31
N SER A 265 -37.80 -1.05 -1.40
CA SER A 265 -37.21 -2.39 -1.56
C SER A 265 -35.81 -2.39 -2.18
N SER A 266 -35.31 -1.23 -2.61
CA SER A 266 -34.01 -1.09 -3.24
C SER A 266 -32.94 -0.78 -2.19
N GLN A 267 -31.79 -1.44 -2.31
CA GLN A 267 -30.63 -1.22 -1.47
C GLN A 267 -29.42 -1.03 -2.36
N VAL A 268 -28.72 0.11 -2.22
CA VAL A 268 -27.48 0.38 -2.93
C VAL A 268 -26.40 0.73 -1.93
N GLU A 269 -25.22 0.17 -2.12
CA GLU A 269 -24.11 0.29 -1.19
C GLU A 269 -22.97 1.05 -1.85
N TYR A 270 -22.22 1.79 -1.06
CA TYR A 270 -21.21 2.73 -1.54
C TYR A 270 -19.96 2.73 -0.67
N LEU A 271 -18.81 2.83 -1.31
CA LEU A 271 -17.57 3.32 -0.69
C LEU A 271 -17.53 4.85 -0.86
N CYS A 272 -17.01 5.54 0.15
CA CYS A 272 -16.99 7.01 0.19
C CYS A 272 -15.55 7.54 -0.08
N PRO A 273 -15.31 8.14 -1.25
CA PRO A 273 -14.11 8.94 -1.54
C PRO A 273 -14.08 10.25 -0.75
N VAL A 274 -12.99 11.01 -0.81
CA VAL A 274 -12.81 12.27 -0.05
C VAL A 274 -13.87 13.32 -0.36
N ASP A 275 -14.39 13.31 -1.59
CA ASP A 275 -15.40 14.22 -2.12
C ASP A 275 -16.83 13.69 -1.98
N ALA A 276 -17.03 12.57 -1.27
CA ALA A 276 -18.35 12.03 -0.97
C ALA A 276 -19.28 13.09 -0.36
N ASN A 277 -20.44 13.28 -1.01
CA ASN A 277 -21.48 14.22 -0.62
C ASN A 277 -22.83 13.50 -0.55
N LEU A 278 -23.49 13.55 0.61
CA LEU A 278 -24.80 12.92 0.84
C LEU A 278 -25.94 13.51 0.00
N GLU A 279 -25.76 14.70 -0.58
CA GLU A 279 -26.71 15.31 -1.52
C GLU A 279 -26.49 14.85 -2.97
N GLN A 280 -25.33 14.25 -3.27
CA GLN A 280 -24.88 13.87 -4.61
C GLN A 280 -24.22 12.48 -4.59
N ILE A 281 -24.89 11.52 -3.93
CA ILE A 281 -24.30 10.20 -3.60
C ILE A 281 -23.86 9.46 -4.86
N LYS A 282 -24.68 9.46 -5.92
CA LYS A 282 -24.38 8.71 -7.15
C LYS A 282 -23.18 9.30 -7.89
N GLU A 283 -23.02 10.61 -7.83
CA GLU A 283 -21.99 11.37 -8.53
C GLU A 283 -20.66 11.35 -7.77
N THR A 284 -20.70 11.32 -6.43
CA THR A 284 -19.50 11.50 -5.59
C THR A 284 -19.05 10.24 -4.84
N CYS A 285 -19.91 9.23 -4.73
CA CYS A 285 -19.57 7.94 -4.10
C CYS A 285 -19.42 6.82 -5.14
N ILE A 286 -18.67 5.79 -4.80
CA ILE A 286 -18.46 4.63 -5.68
C ILE A 286 -19.44 3.54 -5.26
N SER A 287 -20.37 3.16 -6.13
CA SER A 287 -21.32 2.09 -5.80
C SER A 287 -20.62 0.73 -5.73
N SER A 288 -21.16 -0.20 -4.96
CA SER A 288 -20.64 -1.57 -4.88
C SER A 288 -20.63 -2.26 -6.25
N GLU A 289 -21.60 -1.97 -7.10
CA GLU A 289 -21.64 -2.42 -8.50
C GLU A 289 -20.50 -1.82 -9.33
N GLU A 290 -20.28 -0.51 -9.25
CA GLU A 290 -19.21 0.19 -9.96
C GLU A 290 -17.82 -0.30 -9.52
N PHE A 291 -17.62 -0.45 -8.21
CA PHE A 291 -16.39 -0.99 -7.64
C PHE A 291 -16.16 -2.43 -8.09
N THR A 292 -17.18 -3.29 -7.97
CA THR A 292 -17.11 -4.70 -8.39
C THR A 292 -16.83 -4.83 -9.89
N ALA A 293 -17.45 -4.00 -10.73
CA ALA A 293 -17.22 -3.97 -12.16
C ALA A 293 -15.76 -3.60 -12.50
N ASN A 294 -15.14 -2.68 -11.75
CA ASN A 294 -13.73 -2.35 -11.93
C ASN A 294 -12.79 -3.44 -11.40
N LEU A 295 -13.09 -4.05 -10.25
CA LEU A 295 -12.35 -5.22 -9.76
C LEU A 295 -12.38 -6.40 -10.75
N ARG A 296 -13.48 -6.58 -11.50
CA ARG A 296 -13.60 -7.61 -12.56
C ARG A 296 -12.67 -7.38 -13.75
N LYS A 297 -12.20 -6.16 -13.98
CA LYS A 297 -11.26 -5.84 -15.07
C LYS A 297 -9.81 -6.19 -14.73
N ILE A 298 -9.48 -6.34 -13.44
CA ILE A 298 -8.14 -6.71 -12.99
C ILE A 298 -7.81 -8.12 -13.48
N LYS A 299 -6.70 -8.25 -14.21
CA LYS A 299 -6.29 -9.48 -14.90
C LYS A 299 -5.36 -10.37 -14.09
N ALA A 300 -4.95 -9.93 -12.89
CA ALA A 300 -4.16 -10.73 -11.98
C ALA A 300 -4.88 -12.04 -11.63
N ASP A 301 -4.13 -13.16 -11.65
CA ASP A 301 -4.64 -14.47 -11.23
C ASP A 301 -5.05 -14.50 -9.75
N ARG A 302 -4.46 -13.61 -8.94
CA ARG A 302 -4.76 -13.49 -7.52
C ARG A 302 -5.11 -12.05 -7.20
N LEU A 303 -6.33 -11.81 -6.72
CA LEU A 303 -6.79 -10.50 -6.30
C LEU A 303 -7.22 -10.56 -4.84
N VAL A 304 -6.58 -9.78 -3.99
CA VAL A 304 -6.94 -9.64 -2.58
C VAL A 304 -7.49 -8.25 -2.34
N VAL A 305 -8.71 -8.17 -1.84
CA VAL A 305 -9.37 -6.92 -1.50
C VAL A 305 -9.53 -6.86 0.01
N PHE A 306 -8.90 -5.85 0.61
CA PHE A 306 -9.04 -5.53 2.02
C PHE A 306 -9.93 -4.30 2.16
N LEU A 307 -11.03 -4.44 2.92
CA LEU A 307 -11.99 -3.37 3.16
C LEU A 307 -12.01 -3.05 4.65
N ASP A 308 -11.23 -2.05 5.08
CA ASP A 308 -11.36 -1.47 6.42
C ASP A 308 -12.35 -0.30 6.38
N SER A 309 -13.57 -0.62 5.96
CA SER A 309 -14.59 0.39 5.71
C SER A 309 -15.85 0.10 6.49
N CYS A 310 -15.80 0.27 7.81
CA CYS A 310 -16.95 0.01 8.66
C CYS A 310 -16.92 0.73 10.04
N HIS A 311 -17.94 1.57 10.26
CA HIS A 311 -18.57 1.91 11.56
C HIS A 311 -17.92 2.88 12.58
N SER A 312 -16.71 3.43 12.40
CA SER A 312 -16.22 4.49 13.29
C SER A 312 -16.88 5.84 12.94
N GLY A 313 -18.03 6.14 13.56
CA GLY A 313 -18.77 7.40 13.34
C GLY A 313 -19.71 7.35 12.13
N GLY A 314 -20.92 7.90 12.25
CA GLY A 314 -21.87 7.92 11.13
C GLY A 314 -21.36 8.74 9.94
N VAL A 315 -21.79 8.40 8.73
CA VAL A 315 -21.47 9.17 7.51
C VAL A 315 -22.23 10.51 7.46
N GLY A 316 -23.18 10.71 8.38
CA GLY A 316 -24.10 11.85 8.44
C GLY A 316 -25.55 11.42 8.18
N GLU A 317 -26.50 12.33 8.38
CA GLU A 317 -27.92 12.13 8.04
C GLU A 317 -28.26 12.86 6.73
N PRO A 318 -28.98 12.23 5.79
CA PRO A 318 -29.43 12.89 4.57
C PRO A 318 -30.53 13.91 4.89
N LYS A 319 -30.65 14.96 4.07
CA LYS A 319 -31.75 15.95 4.19
C LYS A 319 -33.11 15.39 3.78
N ASP A 320 -33.14 14.31 2.99
CA ASP A 320 -34.37 13.64 2.58
C ASP A 320 -34.81 12.63 3.65
N ALA A 321 -35.97 12.87 4.24
CA ALA A 321 -36.54 12.05 5.30
C ALA A 321 -36.92 10.61 4.84
N ASN A 322 -36.99 10.36 3.53
CA ASN A 322 -37.28 9.02 2.99
C ASN A 322 -36.01 8.18 2.76
N LEU A 323 -34.82 8.79 2.78
CA LEU A 323 -33.55 8.10 2.59
C LEU A 323 -33.02 7.56 3.92
N GLN A 324 -32.94 6.24 4.05
CA GLN A 324 -32.31 5.62 5.21
C GLN A 324 -30.86 5.24 4.89
N ILE A 325 -29.90 5.83 5.62
CA ILE A 325 -28.49 5.48 5.53
C ILE A 325 -28.14 4.49 6.63
N LYS A 326 -27.80 3.26 6.23
CA LYS A 326 -27.20 2.23 7.07
C LYS A 326 -25.68 2.26 6.90
N LYS A 327 -24.97 1.79 7.92
CA LYS A 327 -23.50 1.69 7.91
C LYS A 327 -23.05 0.40 7.21
N GLY A 328 -21.86 0.45 6.64
CA GLY A 328 -21.17 -0.72 6.09
C GLY A 328 -21.77 -1.28 4.80
N LEU A 329 -21.14 -2.35 4.31
CA LEU A 329 -21.58 -3.12 3.15
C LEU A 329 -22.23 -4.43 3.62
N SER A 330 -23.10 -5.01 2.81
CA SER A 330 -23.69 -6.31 3.10
C SER A 330 -22.74 -7.46 2.75
N GLU A 331 -22.98 -8.62 3.37
CA GLU A 331 -22.26 -9.84 2.99
C GLU A 331 -22.52 -10.24 1.53
N GLU A 332 -23.73 -10.00 1.01
CA GLU A 332 -24.06 -10.23 -0.40
C GLU A 332 -23.11 -9.46 -1.33
N THR A 333 -22.85 -8.18 -1.04
CA THR A 333 -21.87 -7.37 -1.77
C THR A 333 -20.47 -7.99 -1.71
N TYR A 334 -20.03 -8.48 -0.55
CA TYR A 334 -18.73 -9.15 -0.45
C TYR A 334 -18.68 -10.44 -1.28
N TYR A 335 -19.75 -11.23 -1.29
CA TYR A 335 -19.85 -12.40 -2.16
C TYR A 335 -19.78 -12.02 -3.64
N GLN A 336 -20.45 -10.94 -4.05
CA GLN A 336 -20.41 -10.45 -5.43
C GLN A 336 -19.02 -9.98 -5.86
N MET A 337 -18.24 -9.36 -4.96
CA MET A 337 -16.85 -8.96 -5.20
C MET A 337 -15.92 -10.18 -5.34
N ALA A 338 -16.18 -11.22 -4.55
CA ALA A 338 -15.42 -12.48 -4.57
C ALA A 338 -15.72 -13.37 -5.78
N ASN A 339 -16.73 -13.05 -6.60
CA ASN A 339 -17.07 -13.83 -7.80
C ASN A 339 -15.90 -13.82 -8.79
N GLY A 340 -15.32 -14.99 -9.02
CA GLY A 340 -14.17 -15.22 -9.88
C GLY A 340 -13.15 -16.14 -9.19
N GLN A 341 -12.31 -16.81 -9.97
CA GLN A 341 -11.21 -17.60 -9.41
C GLN A 341 -10.11 -16.67 -8.91
N GLY A 342 -9.39 -17.07 -7.86
CA GLY A 342 -8.22 -16.33 -7.37
C GLY A 342 -8.54 -15.13 -6.48
N ARG A 343 -9.81 -14.94 -6.12
CA ARG A 343 -10.27 -13.75 -5.39
C ARG A 343 -10.38 -13.99 -3.90
N VAL A 344 -9.93 -13.03 -3.11
CA VAL A 344 -10.03 -13.03 -1.66
C VAL A 344 -10.55 -11.68 -1.20
N ILE A 345 -11.66 -11.68 -0.48
CA ILE A 345 -12.25 -10.47 0.11
C ILE A 345 -12.16 -10.59 1.62
N ILE A 346 -11.54 -9.61 2.26
CA ILE A 346 -11.38 -9.52 3.71
C ILE A 346 -11.90 -8.15 4.15
N ALA A 347 -13.01 -8.13 4.89
CA ALA A 347 -13.55 -6.91 5.47
C ALA A 347 -13.30 -6.87 6.98
N SER A 348 -13.14 -5.67 7.53
CA SER A 348 -12.73 -5.47 8.91
C SER A 348 -13.71 -5.98 9.97
N CYS A 349 -15.00 -6.04 9.65
CA CYS A 349 -16.03 -6.63 10.50
C CYS A 349 -17.17 -7.24 9.66
N LYS A 350 -18.11 -7.93 10.31
CA LYS A 350 -19.36 -8.35 9.65
C LYS A 350 -20.29 -7.16 9.40
N SER A 351 -21.26 -7.35 8.52
CA SER A 351 -22.20 -6.29 8.07
C SER A 351 -23.07 -5.66 9.18
N ASN A 352 -23.10 -6.28 10.37
CA ASN A 352 -23.84 -5.84 11.55
C ASN A 352 -22.94 -5.44 12.74
N GLU A 353 -21.62 -5.37 12.55
CA GLU A 353 -20.61 -5.11 13.57
C GLU A 353 -19.83 -3.83 13.28
N VAL A 354 -18.94 -3.41 14.20
CA VAL A 354 -18.19 -2.16 14.07
C VAL A 354 -16.69 -2.40 13.88
N SER A 355 -16.00 -1.63 13.03
CA SER A 355 -14.53 -1.55 13.06
C SER A 355 -14.09 -0.55 14.12
N TRP A 356 -13.20 -0.98 15.00
CA TRP A 356 -12.77 -0.22 16.17
C TRP A 356 -11.45 0.50 15.93
N GLU A 357 -11.36 1.71 16.48
CA GLU A 357 -10.13 2.49 16.61
C GLU A 357 -9.86 2.71 18.09
N PHE A 358 -8.58 2.68 18.49
CA PHE A 358 -8.15 2.99 19.85
C PHE A 358 -7.31 4.27 19.85
N GLU A 359 -7.51 5.15 20.83
CA GLU A 359 -6.89 6.49 20.87
C GLU A 359 -5.36 6.43 20.78
N ASN A 360 -4.74 5.46 21.47
CA ASN A 360 -3.28 5.27 21.51
C ASN A 360 -2.73 4.38 20.40
N TRP A 361 -3.54 4.01 19.41
CA TRP A 361 -3.10 3.20 18.28
C TRP A 361 -2.96 4.07 17.04
N GLU A 362 -1.95 3.78 16.22
CA GLU A 362 -1.73 4.49 14.96
C GLU A 362 -2.73 4.09 13.87
N ASN A 363 -3.25 2.86 13.97
CA ASN A 363 -4.12 2.21 12.98
C ASN A 363 -5.44 1.75 13.59
N GLY A 364 -6.44 1.49 12.73
CA GLY A 364 -7.63 0.74 13.10
C GLY A 364 -7.30 -0.69 13.59
N LEU A 365 -8.15 -1.29 14.41
CA LEU A 365 -7.94 -2.61 15.01
C LEU A 365 -7.67 -3.70 13.96
N PHE A 366 -8.46 -3.70 12.88
CA PHE A 366 -8.27 -4.63 11.78
C PHE A 366 -6.93 -4.41 11.08
N THR A 367 -6.65 -3.16 10.68
CA THR A 367 -5.40 -2.83 10.00
C THR A 367 -4.18 -3.13 10.87
N HIS A 368 -4.25 -2.90 12.18
CA HIS A 368 -3.19 -3.27 13.12
C HIS A 368 -2.83 -4.76 13.01
N TYR A 369 -3.79 -5.67 13.11
CA TYR A 369 -3.50 -7.11 13.02
C TYR A 369 -3.17 -7.57 11.58
N LEU A 370 -3.70 -6.90 10.56
CA LEU A 370 -3.23 -7.10 9.18
C LEU A 370 -1.73 -6.79 9.07
N LEU A 371 -1.29 -5.66 9.62
CA LEU A 371 0.11 -5.24 9.62
C LEU A 371 0.98 -6.19 10.42
N GLU A 372 0.58 -6.62 11.62
CA GLU A 372 1.36 -7.57 12.43
C GLU A 372 1.51 -8.93 11.71
N GLY A 373 0.44 -9.42 11.08
CA GLY A 373 0.50 -10.62 10.25
C GLY A 373 1.52 -10.49 9.11
N LEU A 374 1.50 -9.37 8.39
CA LEU A 374 2.46 -9.06 7.33
C LEU A 374 3.87 -8.75 7.85
N LYS A 375 4.03 -8.39 9.12
CA LYS A 375 5.34 -8.14 9.78
C LYS A 375 5.96 -9.42 10.34
N GLY A 376 5.37 -10.58 10.10
CA GLY A 376 5.99 -11.88 10.38
C GLY A 376 5.16 -12.80 11.24
N GLU A 377 4.12 -12.31 11.92
CA GLU A 377 3.29 -13.15 12.78
C GLU A 377 2.50 -14.21 11.98
N ALA A 378 2.24 -13.95 10.70
CA ALA A 378 1.65 -14.91 9.76
C ALA A 378 2.68 -15.55 8.81
N ALA A 379 3.98 -15.30 8.99
CA ALA A 379 5.02 -15.84 8.13
C ALA A 379 5.34 -17.31 8.43
N ASP A 380 5.69 -18.06 7.40
CA ASP A 380 6.25 -19.40 7.53
C ASP A 380 7.76 -19.38 7.86
N SER A 381 8.35 -20.57 8.00
CA SER A 381 9.78 -20.72 8.31
C SER A 381 10.71 -20.16 7.23
N ASP A 382 10.19 -19.95 6.02
CA ASP A 382 10.93 -19.43 4.88
C ASP A 382 10.72 -17.91 4.72
N GLY A 383 10.00 -17.28 5.65
CA GLY A 383 9.68 -15.85 5.63
C GLY A 383 8.61 -15.45 4.63
N LYS A 384 7.77 -16.40 4.19
CA LYS A 384 6.64 -16.16 3.29
C LYS A 384 5.36 -16.04 4.08
N VAL A 385 4.56 -15.02 3.81
CA VAL A 385 3.19 -14.89 4.32
C VAL A 385 2.23 -15.47 3.30
N HIS A 386 1.52 -16.52 3.71
CA HIS A 386 0.49 -17.18 2.90
C HIS A 386 -0.88 -16.59 3.23
N ILE A 387 -1.74 -16.42 2.23
CA ILE A 387 -3.05 -15.79 2.40
C ILE A 387 -3.90 -16.49 3.45
N MET A 388 -3.91 -17.82 3.50
CA MET A 388 -4.69 -18.56 4.50
C MET A 388 -4.17 -18.34 5.92
N ARG A 389 -2.84 -18.25 6.12
CA ARG A 389 -2.24 -17.95 7.43
C ARG A 389 -2.54 -16.53 7.88
N LEU A 390 -2.53 -15.58 6.95
CA LEU A 390 -2.90 -14.21 7.23
C LEU A 390 -4.37 -14.10 7.65
N CYS A 391 -5.27 -14.78 6.92
CA CYS A 391 -6.68 -14.88 7.30
C CYS A 391 -6.86 -15.49 8.71
N ASP A 392 -6.21 -16.62 8.97
CA ASP A 392 -6.27 -17.30 10.28
C ASP A 392 -5.78 -16.38 11.40
N TYR A 393 -4.67 -15.67 11.19
CA TYR A 393 -4.10 -14.74 12.16
C TYR A 393 -5.08 -13.59 12.46
N ILE A 394 -5.62 -12.96 11.43
CA ILE A 394 -6.57 -11.84 11.58
C ILE A 394 -7.86 -12.29 12.26
N SER A 395 -8.45 -13.42 11.84
CA SER A 395 -9.68 -13.98 12.42
C SER A 395 -9.53 -14.41 13.89
N GLN A 396 -8.32 -14.72 14.34
CA GLN A 396 -8.05 -15.07 15.74
C GLN A 396 -7.85 -13.82 16.60
N ASN A 397 -7.01 -12.89 16.15
CA ASN A 397 -6.54 -11.81 17.01
C ASN A 397 -7.52 -10.63 17.11
N VAL A 398 -8.25 -10.31 16.03
CA VAL A 398 -9.23 -9.20 16.06
C VAL A 398 -10.33 -9.45 17.11
N PRO A 399 -11.02 -10.61 17.14
CA PRO A 399 -12.04 -10.87 18.17
C PRO A 399 -11.47 -11.06 19.58
N GLN A 400 -10.21 -11.50 19.70
CA GLN A 400 -9.53 -11.57 21.02
C GLN A 400 -9.33 -10.19 21.62
N GLN A 401 -8.98 -9.20 20.80
CA GLN A 401 -8.81 -7.83 21.24
C GLN A 401 -10.16 -7.12 21.41
N GLN A 402 -11.13 -7.40 20.54
CA GLN A 402 -12.47 -6.84 20.61
C GLN A 402 -13.53 -7.86 20.16
N SER A 403 -14.18 -8.49 21.13
CA SER A 403 -15.19 -9.55 20.91
C SER A 403 -16.42 -9.14 20.09
N THR A 404 -16.59 -7.85 19.80
CA THR A 404 -17.68 -7.30 18.98
C THR A 404 -17.27 -6.98 17.55
N GLN A 405 -16.03 -7.32 17.16
CA GLN A 405 -15.52 -7.17 15.80
C GLN A 405 -14.99 -8.51 15.28
N HIS A 406 -15.64 -9.04 14.26
CA HIS A 406 -15.25 -10.27 13.59
C HIS A 406 -14.98 -9.99 12.10
N PRO A 407 -13.73 -10.12 11.64
CA PRO A 407 -13.42 -9.96 10.23
C PRO A 407 -14.26 -10.89 9.35
N PHE A 408 -14.85 -10.34 8.29
CA PHE A 408 -15.51 -11.16 7.27
C PHE A 408 -14.48 -11.59 6.24
N ILE A 409 -14.43 -12.88 5.92
CA ILE A 409 -13.46 -13.44 4.96
C ILE A 409 -14.17 -14.33 3.95
N LYS A 410 -14.01 -14.00 2.67
CA LYS A 410 -14.42 -14.86 1.56
C LYS A 410 -13.23 -15.22 0.69
N LEU A 411 -12.92 -16.52 0.65
CA LEU A 411 -11.87 -17.11 -0.18
C LEU A 411 -12.51 -17.80 -1.39
N ALA A 412 -12.19 -17.33 -2.60
CA ALA A 412 -12.45 -18.00 -3.87
C ALA A 412 -11.12 -18.34 -4.58
N SER A 413 -10.11 -18.70 -3.79
CA SER A 413 -8.74 -18.97 -4.25
C SER A 413 -8.14 -20.13 -3.46
N GLU A 414 -7.11 -20.75 -4.03
CA GLU A 414 -6.22 -21.65 -3.29
C GLU A 414 -5.27 -20.86 -2.38
N ASN A 415 -4.47 -21.55 -1.58
CA ASN A 415 -3.45 -20.89 -0.77
C ASN A 415 -2.32 -20.37 -1.67
N PHE A 416 -1.97 -19.09 -1.54
CA PHE A 416 -0.85 -18.48 -2.25
C PHE A 416 -0.08 -17.52 -1.36
N VAL A 417 1.15 -17.23 -1.77
CA VAL A 417 2.02 -16.27 -1.11
C VAL A 417 1.57 -14.87 -1.46
N ILE A 418 1.21 -14.08 -0.44
CA ILE A 418 0.84 -12.67 -0.60
C ILE A 418 2.00 -11.74 -0.26
N ALA A 419 2.99 -12.19 0.52
CA ALA A 419 4.12 -11.37 0.93
C ALA A 419 5.36 -12.24 1.17
N ILE A 420 6.54 -11.70 0.87
CA ILE A 420 7.83 -12.38 1.08
C ILE A 420 8.79 -11.41 1.76
N ASN A 421 9.21 -11.72 2.97
CA ASN A 421 10.28 -10.98 3.62
C ASN A 421 11.34 -11.95 4.17
N PRO A 422 12.52 -12.01 3.51
CA PRO A 422 13.62 -12.86 3.92
C PRO A 422 14.15 -12.54 5.32
N GLU A 423 13.89 -11.36 5.89
CA GLU A 423 14.31 -11.07 7.27
C GLU A 423 13.59 -11.93 8.30
N PHE A 424 12.37 -12.40 7.99
CA PHE A 424 11.63 -13.34 8.84
C PHE A 424 12.24 -14.76 8.81
N SER A 425 13.07 -15.09 7.81
CA SER A 425 13.79 -16.37 7.75
C SER A 425 14.96 -16.45 8.73
N LYS A 426 15.38 -15.32 9.33
CA LYS A 426 16.39 -15.30 10.39
C LYS A 426 15.71 -15.58 11.73
N LYS A 427 15.70 -16.84 12.16
CA LYS A 427 15.31 -17.22 13.52
C LYS A 427 15.93 -16.25 14.55
N PRO A 428 15.16 -15.71 15.51
CA PRO A 428 15.78 -15.19 16.72
C PRO A 428 16.50 -16.34 17.46
N PRO A 429 17.67 -16.10 18.07
CA PRO A 429 18.27 -17.07 18.98
C PRO A 429 17.33 -17.23 20.18
N ASN A 430 16.76 -18.43 20.35
CA ASN A 430 16.05 -18.88 21.55
C ASN A 430 15.28 -17.77 22.29
N GLN A 431 14.21 -17.26 21.68
CA GLN A 431 13.10 -16.84 22.54
C GLN A 431 12.42 -18.13 22.97
N GLN A 432 12.63 -18.49 24.24
CA GLN A 432 11.79 -19.46 24.92
C GLN A 432 10.35 -19.03 24.67
N ARG A 433 9.67 -19.77 23.78
CA ARG A 433 8.22 -19.80 23.75
C ARG A 433 7.80 -20.07 25.19
N THR A 434 7.06 -19.16 25.81
CA THR A 434 6.28 -19.53 26.98
C THR A 434 5.50 -20.79 26.58
N PRO A 435 5.65 -21.91 27.30
CA PRO A 435 5.09 -23.17 26.86
C PRO A 435 3.58 -23.04 26.85
N THR A 436 2.99 -22.98 25.65
CA THR A 436 1.62 -23.42 25.42
C THR A 436 1.56 -24.88 25.88
N PRO A 437 0.54 -25.32 26.64
CA PRO A 437 0.51 -26.65 27.21
C PRO A 437 0.83 -27.72 26.15
N ASN A 438 1.87 -28.51 26.43
CA ASN A 438 2.30 -29.65 25.62
C ASN A 438 1.10 -30.58 25.37
N ASN A 439 0.51 -30.55 24.16
CA ASN A 439 -0.13 -31.67 23.43
C ASN A 439 -1.13 -31.31 22.31
N THR A 440 -1.30 -30.04 21.91
CA THR A 440 -2.24 -29.72 20.81
C THR A 440 -1.63 -29.97 19.43
N VAL A 441 -2.18 -30.96 18.71
CA VAL A 441 -2.00 -31.18 17.26
C VAL A 441 -2.34 -29.89 16.51
N THR A 442 -1.54 -29.50 15.51
CA THR A 442 -1.85 -28.29 14.72
C THR A 442 -2.96 -28.57 13.69
N LYS A 443 -3.69 -27.53 13.25
CA LYS A 443 -4.73 -27.68 12.18
C LYS A 443 -4.16 -28.29 10.90
N GLU A 444 -2.92 -27.93 10.55
CA GLU A 444 -2.21 -28.49 9.38
C GLU A 444 -1.88 -29.97 9.55
N GLN A 445 -1.40 -30.36 10.74
CA GLN A 445 -1.14 -31.77 11.06
C GLN A 445 -2.43 -32.58 11.04
N LEU A 446 -3.49 -32.06 11.64
CA LEU A 446 -4.81 -32.69 11.68
C LEU A 446 -5.39 -32.85 10.27
N ARG A 447 -5.25 -31.84 9.40
CA ARG A 447 -5.69 -31.92 8.00
C ARG A 447 -4.94 -33.00 7.23
N LYS A 448 -3.62 -33.09 7.43
CA LYS A 448 -2.82 -34.15 6.83
C LYS A 448 -3.23 -35.53 7.35
N GLN A 449 -3.43 -35.66 8.66
CA GLN A 449 -3.90 -36.91 9.27
C GLN A 449 -5.27 -37.34 8.73
N ILE A 450 -6.21 -36.42 8.57
CA ILE A 450 -7.52 -36.71 7.95
C ILE A 450 -7.34 -37.17 6.50
N LYS A 451 -6.49 -36.47 5.73
CA LYS A 451 -6.19 -36.83 4.34
C LYS A 451 -5.55 -38.22 4.21
N ASP A 452 -4.67 -38.57 5.14
CA ASP A 452 -3.96 -39.85 5.13
C ASP A 452 -4.83 -41.01 5.62
N ALA A 453 -5.74 -40.75 6.57
CA ALA A 453 -6.49 -41.79 7.28
C ALA A 453 -7.90 -42.04 6.75
N TYR A 454 -8.56 -41.06 6.13
CA TYR A 454 -9.98 -41.15 5.74
C TYR A 454 -10.12 -41.13 4.20
N THR A 455 -10.77 -42.15 3.66
CA THR A 455 -11.29 -42.13 2.29
C THR A 455 -12.40 -41.09 2.13
N ASP A 456 -12.78 -40.77 0.90
CA ASP A 456 -13.80 -39.75 0.63
C ASP A 456 -15.17 -40.11 1.26
N SER A 457 -15.52 -41.40 1.28
CA SER A 457 -16.75 -41.88 1.93
C SER A 457 -16.66 -41.88 3.47
N GLU A 458 -15.48 -42.15 4.03
CA GLU A 458 -15.27 -42.07 5.48
C GLU A 458 -15.21 -40.62 5.97
N PHE A 459 -14.78 -39.69 5.12
CA PHE A 459 -14.76 -38.27 5.44
C PHE A 459 -16.17 -37.69 5.62
N GLU A 460 -17.15 -38.10 4.82
CA GLU A 460 -18.56 -37.73 5.03
C GLU A 460 -19.07 -38.22 6.39
N THR A 461 -18.69 -39.44 6.79
CA THR A 461 -19.02 -39.99 8.10
C THR A 461 -18.37 -39.18 9.23
N LEU A 462 -17.10 -38.78 9.06
CA LEU A 462 -16.39 -37.91 10.00
C LEU A 462 -17.07 -36.55 10.16
N CYS A 463 -17.63 -35.98 9.08
CA CYS A 463 -18.38 -34.73 9.15
C CYS A 463 -19.63 -34.88 10.03
N GLY A 464 -20.42 -35.94 9.79
CA GLY A 464 -21.60 -36.25 10.59
C GLY A 464 -21.28 -36.49 12.07
N ASP A 465 -20.18 -37.20 12.34
CA ASP A 465 -19.66 -37.43 13.71
C ASP A 465 -19.31 -36.13 14.46
N MET A 466 -18.97 -35.07 13.73
CA MET A 466 -18.69 -33.74 14.29
C MET A 466 -19.92 -32.83 14.35
N GLU A 467 -21.09 -33.35 13.97
CA GLU A 467 -22.34 -32.61 13.76
C GLU A 467 -22.15 -31.46 12.73
N VAL A 468 -21.43 -31.75 11.65
CA VAL A 468 -21.29 -30.88 10.49
C VAL A 468 -21.93 -31.56 9.30
N GLU A 469 -22.99 -30.95 8.75
CA GLU A 469 -23.67 -31.48 7.57
C GLU A 469 -22.72 -31.46 6.36
N TYR A 470 -22.45 -32.62 5.77
CA TYR A 470 -21.51 -32.72 4.64
C TYR A 470 -21.97 -31.88 3.44
N GLN A 471 -23.29 -31.69 3.27
CA GLN A 471 -23.88 -30.82 2.25
C GLN A 471 -23.39 -29.37 2.36
N ASP A 472 -23.16 -28.86 3.58
CA ASP A 472 -22.64 -27.51 3.80
C ASP A 472 -21.17 -27.39 3.38
N LEU A 473 -20.47 -28.52 3.23
CA LEU A 473 -19.08 -28.56 2.75
C LEU A 473 -19.01 -28.73 1.22
N LEU A 474 -20.05 -29.22 0.55
CA LEU A 474 -20.05 -29.41 -0.91
C LEU A 474 -19.90 -28.11 -1.71
N GLN A 475 -20.18 -26.96 -1.09
CA GLN A 475 -19.87 -25.65 -1.67
C GLN A 475 -18.36 -25.44 -1.91
N TYR A 476 -17.49 -26.23 -1.25
CA TYR A 476 -16.05 -26.23 -1.43
C TYR A 476 -15.64 -27.30 -2.44
N ARG A 477 -15.03 -26.87 -3.56
CA ARG A 477 -14.82 -27.71 -4.75
C ARG A 477 -13.84 -28.87 -4.59
N THR A 478 -12.99 -28.86 -3.57
CA THR A 478 -11.99 -29.91 -3.36
C THR A 478 -12.10 -30.51 -1.97
N LEU A 479 -11.82 -31.80 -1.84
CA LEU A 479 -11.81 -32.50 -0.54
C LEU A 479 -10.81 -31.89 0.43
N ASP A 480 -9.68 -31.35 -0.04
CA ASP A 480 -8.73 -30.67 0.83
C ASP A 480 -9.27 -29.34 1.40
N LEU A 481 -10.15 -28.64 0.66
CA LEU A 481 -10.89 -27.49 1.17
C LEU A 481 -12.02 -27.92 2.11
N GLN A 482 -12.74 -29.00 1.79
CA GLN A 482 -13.78 -29.54 2.67
C GLN A 482 -13.21 -29.98 4.02
N ARG A 483 -12.08 -30.71 4.03
CA ARG A 483 -11.33 -31.10 5.23
C ARG A 483 -10.88 -29.87 6.03
N PHE A 484 -10.40 -28.85 5.34
CA PHE A 484 -10.03 -27.59 5.97
C PHE A 484 -11.23 -26.93 6.67
N HIS A 485 -12.36 -26.81 5.98
CA HIS A 485 -13.55 -26.18 6.52
C HIS A 485 -14.20 -26.99 7.64
N LEU A 486 -14.15 -28.33 7.60
CA LEU A 486 -14.54 -29.18 8.73
C LEU A 486 -13.72 -28.83 9.98
N ILE A 487 -12.39 -28.77 9.85
CA ILE A 487 -11.49 -28.43 10.96
C ILE A 487 -11.81 -27.03 11.51
N ASP A 488 -12.07 -26.08 10.62
CA ASP A 488 -12.39 -24.70 11.00
C ASP A 488 -13.74 -24.58 11.72
N ILE A 489 -14.78 -25.28 11.23
CA ILE A 489 -16.08 -25.36 11.91
C ILE A 489 -15.90 -26.00 13.28
N CYS A 490 -15.21 -27.14 13.39
CA CYS A 490 -14.96 -27.78 14.67
C CYS A 490 -14.19 -26.87 15.63
N TYR A 491 -13.23 -26.09 15.12
CA TYR A 491 -12.49 -25.13 15.91
C TYR A 491 -13.36 -23.98 16.43
N ARG A 492 -14.17 -23.36 15.56
CA ARG A 492 -15.08 -22.26 15.94
C ARG A 492 -16.17 -22.69 16.92
N HIS A 493 -16.62 -23.93 16.83
CA HIS A 493 -17.67 -24.48 17.69
C HIS A 493 -17.13 -25.18 18.95
N GLY A 494 -15.83 -25.05 19.25
CA GLY A 494 -15.23 -25.63 20.47
C GLY A 494 -15.06 -27.15 20.44
N LYS A 495 -15.25 -27.80 19.28
CA LYS A 495 -15.13 -29.26 19.06
C LYS A 495 -13.78 -29.69 18.50
N TYR A 496 -12.78 -28.80 18.53
CA TYR A 496 -11.47 -29.08 17.94
C TYR A 496 -10.78 -30.31 18.57
N GLN A 497 -10.83 -30.41 19.90
CA GLN A 497 -10.21 -31.52 20.60
C GLN A 497 -10.94 -32.85 20.35
N ASP A 498 -12.26 -32.80 20.16
CA ASP A 498 -13.06 -33.97 19.81
C ASP A 498 -12.68 -34.50 18.43
N LEU A 499 -12.51 -33.60 17.45
CA LEU A 499 -12.01 -33.95 16.12
C LEU A 499 -10.61 -34.56 16.19
N VAL A 500 -9.69 -33.97 16.97
CA VAL A 500 -8.34 -34.50 17.18
C VAL A 500 -8.39 -35.92 17.75
N ASN A 501 -9.19 -36.14 18.79
CA ASN A 501 -9.33 -37.45 19.42
C ASN A 501 -9.92 -38.49 18.45
N LYS A 502 -10.93 -38.10 17.66
CA LYS A 502 -11.55 -38.96 16.65
C LYS A 502 -10.56 -39.39 15.57
N VAL A 503 -9.76 -38.44 15.07
CA VAL A 503 -8.75 -38.69 14.03
C VAL A 503 -7.62 -39.57 14.58
N HIS A 504 -7.13 -39.30 15.78
CA HIS A 504 -6.07 -40.12 16.40
C HIS A 504 -6.49 -41.55 16.73
N ASN A 505 -7.76 -41.76 17.07
CA ASN A 505 -8.31 -43.09 17.35
C ASN A 505 -8.67 -43.87 16.06
N HIS A 506 -8.39 -43.32 14.87
CA HIS A 506 -8.66 -44.00 13.61
C HIS A 506 -7.76 -45.25 13.44
N PRO A 507 -8.29 -46.40 12.97
CA PRO A 507 -7.51 -47.65 12.81
C PRO A 507 -6.21 -47.50 12.00
N TYR A 508 -6.17 -46.54 11.07
CA TYR A 508 -4.98 -46.20 10.29
C TYR A 508 -3.74 -45.91 11.18
N PHE A 509 -3.92 -45.20 12.30
CA PHE A 509 -2.81 -44.82 13.17
C PHE A 509 -2.40 -45.94 14.14
N ALA A 510 -3.34 -46.79 14.55
CA ALA A 510 -3.04 -47.97 15.35
C ALA A 510 -2.12 -48.96 14.61
N ASN A 511 -2.32 -49.11 13.29
CA ASN A 511 -1.50 -50.01 12.47
C ASN A 511 -0.07 -49.50 12.23
N GLN A 512 0.18 -48.19 12.30
CA GLN A 512 1.53 -47.63 12.08
C GLN A 512 2.48 -47.80 13.29
N GLU A 513 1.95 -47.89 14.52
CA GLU A 513 2.77 -48.17 15.70
C GLU A 513 3.27 -49.63 15.74
N THR A 514 2.47 -50.56 15.25
CA THR A 514 2.87 -51.97 15.06
C THR A 514 3.95 -52.16 14.01
N ILE A 515 3.98 -51.35 12.94
CA ILE A 515 4.99 -51.45 11.87
C ILE A 515 6.35 -50.88 12.31
N LYS A 516 6.39 -49.99 13.31
CA LYS A 516 7.65 -49.46 13.86
C LYS A 516 8.28 -50.36 14.94
N THR A 517 7.56 -51.38 15.41
CA THR A 517 8.01 -52.32 16.45
C THR A 517 8.28 -53.73 15.92
N SER A 518 8.06 -53.97 14.62
CA SER A 518 8.47 -55.16 13.86
C SER A 518 9.66 -54.85 12.96
#